data_AF-A0A059F5X2-F1
#
_entry.id   AF-A0A059F5X2-F1
#
_cell.length_a   1.000
_cell.length_b   1.000
_cell.length_c   1.000
_cell.angle_alpha   90.00
_cell.angle_beta   90.00
_cell.angle_gamma   90.00
#
_symmetry.space_group_name_H-M   'P 1'
#
loop_
_entity.id
_entity.type
_entity.pdbx_description
1 polymer ?
#
loop_
_entity_poly.entity_id
_entity_poly.type
_entity_poly.pdbx_seq_one_letter_code
_entity_poly.pdbx_strand_id
1 'polypeptide(L)'
;CGLVEAKLALSAAAVLHASHWEDPTLDDYDWLQGSSKAPPPGLGPEQVAGLWGAFKERYAAQLNADQIEVGDAYAASLPKWGDSYTGPHALTHSDFRLDNMLFGPPGAAKPLAVVDWQTVGRGAPANDVAYFIGAGLT
;
A
#
# COMPACT_ATOMS: atom_id res chain seq x y z
N CYS A 1 -11.00 0.19 13.47
CA CYS A 1 -10.49 -0.51 14.67
C CYS A 1 -10.35 0.51 15.80
N GLY A 2 -10.29 0.06 17.05
CA GLY A 2 -10.08 0.94 18.20
C GLY A 2 -8.62 1.39 18.35
N LEU A 3 -8.38 2.34 19.27
CA LEU A 3 -7.04 2.89 19.54
C LEU A 3 -6.00 1.81 19.92
N VAL A 4 -6.41 0.79 20.67
CA VAL A 4 -5.51 -0.30 21.10
C VAL A 4 -5.04 -1.13 19.91
N GLU A 5 -5.97 -1.53 19.04
CA GLU A 5 -5.69 -2.27 17.81
C GLU A 5 -4.82 -1.44 16.85
N ALA A 6 -5.11 -0.15 16.72
CA ALA A 6 -4.33 0.75 15.87
C ALA A 6 -2.88 0.89 16.35
N LYS A 7 -2.66 1.04 17.66
CA LYS A 7 -1.30 1.08 18.23
C LYS A 7 -0.55 -0.22 17.96
N LEU A 8 -1.24 -1.37 18.05
CA LEU A 8 -0.62 -2.66 17.81
C LEU A 8 -0.26 -2.85 16.33
N ALA A 9 -1.17 -2.49 15.43
CA ALA A 9 -0.94 -2.52 13.98
C ALA A 9 0.26 -1.66 13.57
N LEU A 10 0.30 -0.40 14.03
CA LEU A 10 1.42 0.50 13.73
C LEU A 10 2.74 0.04 14.37
N SER A 11 2.68 -0.60 15.55
CA SER A 11 3.88 -1.20 16.16
C SER A 11 4.40 -2.39 15.35
N ALA A 12 3.49 -3.22 14.81
CA ALA A 12 3.87 -4.31 13.92
C ALA A 12 4.44 -3.82 12.58
N ALA A 13 3.86 -2.75 12.01
CA ALA A 13 4.41 -2.08 10.83
C ALA A 13 5.85 -1.60 11.07
N ALA A 14 6.10 -0.94 12.21
CA ALA A 14 7.44 -0.49 12.56
C ALA A 14 8.46 -1.63 12.66
N VAL A 15 8.07 -2.78 13.25
CA VAL A 15 8.93 -3.98 13.31
C VAL A 15 9.21 -4.54 11.91
N LEU A 16 8.18 -4.63 11.07
CA LEU A 16 8.32 -5.07 9.67
C LEU A 16 9.29 -4.16 8.92
N HIS A 17 9.06 -2.85 8.94
CA HIS A 17 9.87 -1.88 8.20
C HIS A 17 11.31 -1.85 8.72
N ALA A 18 11.51 -1.93 10.04
CA ALA A 18 12.85 -1.95 10.64
C ALA A 18 13.66 -3.20 10.26
N SER A 19 13.02 -4.32 9.90
CA SER A 19 13.72 -5.57 9.57
C SER A 19 14.64 -5.45 8.35
N HIS A 20 14.29 -4.58 7.39
CA HIS A 20 15.03 -4.38 6.14
C HIS A 20 15.01 -2.88 5.75
N TRP A 21 15.22 -2.01 6.73
CA TRP A 21 15.24 -0.57 6.51
C TRP A 21 16.46 -0.16 5.69
N GLU A 22 16.25 0.46 4.53
CA GLU A 22 17.27 0.81 3.55
C GLU A 22 18.24 -0.34 3.23
N ASP A 23 17.74 -1.57 3.30
CA ASP A 23 18.53 -2.77 3.03
C ASP A 23 18.65 -3.00 1.52
N PRO A 24 19.87 -2.87 0.94
CA PRO A 24 20.07 -3.04 -0.49
C PRO A 24 19.86 -4.50 -0.95
N THR A 25 19.88 -5.48 -0.04
CA THR A 25 19.65 -6.88 -0.41
C THR A 25 18.22 -7.14 -0.86
N LEU A 26 17.26 -6.24 -0.57
CA LEU A 26 15.91 -6.32 -1.12
C LEU A 26 15.90 -6.25 -2.65
N ASP A 27 16.88 -5.56 -3.26
CA ASP A 27 17.03 -5.46 -4.71
C ASP A 27 17.52 -6.76 -5.37
N ASP A 28 17.94 -7.75 -4.58
CA ASP A 28 18.43 -9.03 -5.09
C ASP A 28 17.34 -10.05 -5.41
N TYR A 29 16.10 -9.82 -4.97
CA TYR A 29 14.98 -10.73 -5.16
C TYR A 29 14.13 -10.36 -6.38
N ASP A 30 14.12 -11.23 -7.39
CA ASP A 30 13.36 -11.04 -8.64
C ASP A 30 11.83 -11.19 -8.48
N TRP A 31 11.38 -11.79 -7.37
CA TRP A 31 9.98 -11.96 -7.03
C TRP A 31 9.43 -10.82 -6.15
N LEU A 32 10.29 -9.99 -5.56
CA LEU A 32 9.88 -8.95 -4.63
C LEU A 32 9.45 -7.69 -5.38
N GLN A 33 8.18 -7.30 -5.28
CA GLN A 33 7.66 -6.15 -6.01
C GLN A 33 8.43 -4.87 -5.69
N GLY A 34 8.78 -4.08 -6.72
CA GLY A 34 9.55 -2.84 -6.54
C GLY A 34 11.05 -3.02 -6.30
N SER A 35 11.56 -4.27 -6.32
CA SER A 35 12.99 -4.53 -6.39
C SER A 35 13.54 -4.22 -7.79
N SER A 36 14.84 -3.92 -7.88
CA SER A 36 15.52 -3.64 -9.14
C SER A 36 15.57 -4.84 -10.09
N LYS A 37 15.46 -6.07 -9.57
CA LYS A 37 15.47 -7.31 -10.37
C LYS A 37 14.06 -7.82 -10.69
N ALA A 38 13.03 -7.30 -10.03
CA ALA A 38 11.66 -7.67 -10.31
C ALA A 38 11.21 -7.13 -11.67
N PRO A 39 10.32 -7.84 -12.38
CA PRO A 39 9.70 -7.30 -13.58
C PRO A 39 8.96 -6.00 -13.23
N PRO A 40 8.97 -4.99 -14.13
CA PRO A 40 8.20 -3.79 -13.91
C PRO A 40 6.70 -4.13 -13.78
N PRO A 41 5.91 -3.28 -13.10
CA PRO A 41 4.46 -3.45 -13.05
C PRO A 41 3.87 -3.60 -14.45
N GLY A 42 2.88 -4.49 -14.59
CA GLY A 42 2.25 -4.76 -15.89
C GLY A 42 1.50 -3.55 -16.49
N LEU A 43 1.21 -2.54 -15.67
CA LEU A 43 0.65 -1.25 -16.09
C LEU A 43 1.45 -0.11 -15.48
N GLY A 44 1.92 0.81 -16.32
CA GLY A 44 2.53 2.07 -15.90
C GLY A 44 1.49 3.14 -15.54
N PRO A 45 1.93 4.24 -14.90
CA PRO A 45 1.03 5.32 -14.44
C PRO A 45 0.14 5.92 -15.54
N GLU A 46 0.68 6.09 -16.75
CA GLU A 46 -0.09 6.60 -17.90
C GLU A 46 -1.20 5.64 -18.34
N GLN A 47 -0.93 4.33 -18.31
CA GLN A 47 -1.91 3.30 -18.67
C GLN A 47 -3.04 3.25 -17.63
N VAL A 48 -2.69 3.34 -16.34
CA VAL A 48 -3.69 3.42 -15.25
C VAL A 48 -4.54 4.69 -15.37
N ALA A 49 -3.93 5.83 -15.70
CA ALA A 49 -4.68 7.07 -15.96
C ALA A 49 -5.62 6.92 -17.16
N GLY A 50 -5.21 6.22 -18.22
CA GLY A 50 -6.07 5.90 -19.36
C GLY A 50 -7.26 5.01 -19.00
N LEU A 51 -7.07 4.03 -18.11
CA LEU A 51 -8.15 3.16 -17.61
C LEU A 51 -9.24 3.94 -16.87
N TRP A 52 -8.88 5.03 -16.18
CA TRP A 52 -9.85 5.90 -15.54
C TRP A 52 -10.83 6.53 -16.54
N GLY A 53 -10.34 6.93 -17.73
CA GLY A 53 -11.21 7.45 -18.80
C GLY A 53 -12.26 6.44 -19.24
N ALA A 54 -11.82 5.22 -19.56
CA ALA A 54 -12.74 4.14 -19.95
C ALA A 54 -13.70 3.73 -18.81
N PHE A 55 -13.24 3.78 -17.56
CA PHE A 55 -14.07 3.53 -16.39
C PHE A 55 -15.18 4.58 -16.26
N LYS A 56 -14.85 5.87 -16.40
CA LYS A 56 -15.85 6.96 -16.38
C LYS A 56 -16.92 6.77 -17.44
N GLU A 57 -16.53 6.44 -18.66
CA GLU A 57 -17.49 6.21 -19.75
C GLU A 57 -18.41 5.02 -19.46
N ARG A 58 -17.82 3.90 -19.00
CA ARG A 58 -18.56 2.67 -18.70
C ARG A 58 -19.56 2.83 -17.55
N TYR A 59 -19.19 3.60 -16.53
CA TYR A 59 -19.97 3.75 -15.30
C TYR A 59 -20.56 5.16 -15.10
N ALA A 60 -20.76 5.90 -16.19
CA ALA A 60 -21.22 7.29 -16.14
C ALA A 60 -22.53 7.47 -15.36
N ALA A 61 -23.42 6.46 -15.38
CA ALA A 61 -24.70 6.50 -14.66
C ALA A 61 -24.56 6.26 -13.15
N GLN A 62 -23.41 5.73 -12.69
CA GLN A 62 -23.14 5.39 -11.28
C GLN A 62 -22.19 6.38 -10.61
N LEU A 63 -21.60 7.31 -11.36
CA LEU A 63 -20.64 8.28 -10.85
C LEU A 63 -21.29 9.64 -10.61
N ASN A 64 -21.03 10.21 -9.43
CA ASN A 64 -21.39 11.58 -9.12
C ASN A 64 -20.23 12.56 -9.41
N ALA A 65 -20.51 13.85 -9.32
CA ALA A 65 -19.54 14.91 -9.63
C ALA A 65 -18.28 14.82 -8.74
N ASP A 66 -18.43 14.60 -7.44
CA ASP A 66 -17.32 14.55 -6.48
C ASP A 66 -16.39 13.36 -6.78
N GLN A 67 -16.95 12.20 -7.14
CA GLN A 67 -16.17 11.02 -7.53
C GLN A 67 -15.39 11.26 -8.83
N ILE A 68 -16.00 11.96 -9.78
CA ILE A 68 -15.32 12.33 -11.04
C ILE A 68 -14.19 13.30 -10.75
N GLU A 69 -14.42 14.32 -9.92
CA GLU A 69 -13.43 15.31 -9.53
C GLU A 69 -12.20 14.65 -8.87
N VAL A 70 -12.42 13.79 -7.87
CA VAL A 70 -11.34 13.08 -7.17
C VAL A 70 -10.58 12.16 -8.13
N GLY A 71 -11.30 11.39 -8.95
CA GLY A 71 -10.67 10.48 -9.89
C GLY A 71 -9.86 11.21 -10.98
N ASP A 72 -10.36 12.35 -11.47
CA ASP A 72 -9.63 13.19 -12.44
C ASP A 72 -8.36 13.77 -11.83
N ALA A 73 -8.44 14.29 -10.60
CA ALA A 73 -7.28 14.79 -9.88
C ALA A 73 -6.25 13.68 -9.62
N TYR A 74 -6.70 12.48 -9.26
CA TYR A 74 -5.83 11.33 -9.04
C TYR A 74 -5.15 10.86 -10.33
N ALA A 75 -5.93 10.64 -11.40
CA ALA A 75 -5.41 10.19 -12.69
C ALA A 75 -4.38 11.18 -13.29
N ALA A 76 -4.62 12.50 -13.15
CA ALA A 76 -3.68 13.53 -13.58
C ALA A 76 -2.38 13.57 -12.75
N SER A 77 -2.42 13.07 -11.51
CA SER A 77 -1.29 13.06 -10.59
C SER A 77 -0.40 11.82 -10.71
N LEU A 78 -0.96 10.69 -11.17
CA LEU A 78 -0.27 9.41 -11.28
C LEU A 78 1.08 9.47 -12.02
N PRO A 79 1.22 10.12 -13.20
CA PRO A 79 2.51 10.21 -13.89
C PRO A 79 3.60 10.93 -13.08
N LYS A 80 3.21 11.88 -12.21
CA LYS A 80 4.16 12.63 -11.37
C LYS A 80 4.53 11.90 -10.09
N TRP A 81 3.69 10.96 -9.66
CA TRP A 81 3.84 10.25 -8.40
C TRP A 81 5.08 9.34 -8.42
N GLY A 82 5.26 8.57 -9.48
CA GLY A 82 6.29 7.51 -9.58
C GLY A 82 7.72 8.00 -9.39
N ASP A 83 8.05 9.21 -9.86
CA ASP A 83 9.42 9.71 -9.92
C ASP A 83 9.81 10.60 -8.72
N SER A 84 8.88 10.86 -7.80
CA SER A 84 9.02 11.92 -6.80
C SER A 84 9.50 11.46 -5.43
N TYR A 85 9.48 10.16 -5.15
CA TYR A 85 9.83 9.64 -3.82
C TYR A 85 11.35 9.50 -3.66
N THR A 86 11.92 10.31 -2.77
CA THR A 86 13.36 10.30 -2.42
C THR A 86 13.62 9.82 -0.99
N GLY A 87 12.58 9.28 -0.33
CA GLY A 87 12.67 8.78 1.04
C GLY A 87 13.23 7.35 1.15
N PRO A 88 13.28 6.83 2.39
CA PRO A 88 13.80 5.50 2.67
C PRO A 88 12.89 4.42 2.09
N HIS A 89 13.50 3.33 1.61
CA HIS A 89 12.77 2.12 1.24
C HIS A 89 12.92 1.06 2.32
N ALA A 90 11.90 0.24 2.50
CA ALA A 90 11.91 -0.91 3.40
C ALA A 90 11.11 -2.07 2.80
N LEU A 91 11.13 -3.22 3.48
CA LEU A 91 10.18 -4.30 3.20
C LEU A 91 8.77 -3.86 3.62
N THR A 92 7.83 -3.84 2.69
CA THR A 92 6.43 -3.44 2.89
C THR A 92 5.49 -4.61 2.70
N HIS A 93 4.34 -4.59 3.38
CA HIS A 93 3.26 -5.53 3.12
C HIS A 93 2.49 -5.15 1.84
N SER A 94 2.37 -3.84 1.56
CA SER A 94 1.69 -3.21 0.42
C SER A 94 0.18 -3.44 0.33
N ASP A 95 -0.38 -4.33 1.14
CA ASP A 95 -1.82 -4.44 1.41
C ASP A 95 -2.08 -4.42 2.93
N PHE A 96 -1.47 -3.46 3.65
CA PHE A 96 -1.48 -3.37 5.11
C PHE A 96 -2.81 -2.85 5.68
N ARG A 97 -3.90 -3.53 5.36
CA ARG A 97 -5.29 -3.20 5.73
C ARG A 97 -5.77 -4.02 6.92
N LEU A 98 -6.82 -3.52 7.58
CA LEU A 98 -7.38 -4.14 8.78
C LEU A 98 -7.87 -5.57 8.55
N ASP A 99 -8.40 -5.89 7.37
CA ASP A 99 -8.87 -7.24 7.04
C ASP A 99 -7.77 -8.30 7.07
N ASN A 100 -6.51 -7.87 6.88
CA ASN A 100 -5.32 -8.74 6.90
C ASN A 100 -4.73 -8.88 8.32
N MET A 101 -5.42 -8.37 9.35
CA MET A 101 -4.94 -8.34 10.73
C MET A 101 -5.77 -9.29 11.61
N LEU A 102 -5.11 -10.35 12.09
CA LEU A 102 -5.69 -11.29 13.04
C LEU A 102 -5.24 -10.89 14.46
N PHE A 103 -6.11 -10.20 15.19
CA PHE A 103 -5.86 -9.78 16.56
C PHE A 103 -6.03 -10.93 17.54
N GLY A 104 -5.02 -11.14 18.37
CA GLY A 104 -5.06 -12.13 19.44
C GLY A 104 -5.91 -11.66 20.62
N PRO A 105 -6.50 -12.58 21.40
CA PRO A 105 -7.17 -12.23 22.65
C PRO A 105 -6.17 -11.65 23.68
N PRO A 106 -6.64 -10.97 24.74
CA PRO A 106 -5.78 -10.48 25.81
C PRO A 106 -4.86 -11.58 26.38
N GLY A 107 -3.56 -11.31 26.45
CA GLY A 107 -2.56 -12.26 26.94
C GLY A 107 -2.04 -13.26 25.88
N ALA A 108 -2.48 -13.15 24.62
CA ALA A 108 -1.93 -13.97 23.54
C ALA A 108 -0.42 -13.75 23.36
N ALA A 109 0.34 -14.84 23.17
CA ALA A 109 1.77 -14.78 22.90
C ALA A 109 2.11 -14.00 21.61
N LYS A 110 1.20 -14.03 20.64
CA LYS A 110 1.24 -13.19 19.43
C LYS A 110 -0.02 -12.32 19.43
N PRO A 111 0.08 -11.05 19.83
CA PRO A 111 -1.08 -10.16 19.94
C PRO A 111 -1.64 -9.75 18.56
N LEU A 112 -0.84 -9.86 17.51
CA LEU A 112 -1.25 -9.63 16.12
C LEU A 112 -0.49 -10.57 15.18
N ALA A 113 -1.21 -11.14 14.22
CA ALA A 113 -0.64 -11.77 13.03
C ALA A 113 -1.13 -11.05 11.78
N VAL A 114 -0.20 -10.70 10.88
CA VAL A 114 -0.51 -10.11 9.57
C VAL A 114 -0.45 -11.22 8.54
N VAL A 115 -1.51 -11.33 7.74
CA VAL A 115 -1.66 -12.35 6.68
C VAL A 115 -1.75 -11.68 5.32
N ASP A 116 -1.80 -12.49 4.26
CA ASP A 116 -1.95 -12.04 2.88
C ASP A 116 -0.72 -11.32 2.29
N TRP A 117 0.43 -12.00 2.34
CA TRP A 117 1.73 -11.47 1.91
C TRP A 117 1.98 -11.48 0.39
N GLN A 118 0.96 -11.72 -0.44
CA GLN A 118 1.13 -11.81 -1.90
C GLN A 118 1.55 -10.47 -2.55
N THR A 119 1.33 -9.35 -1.86
CA THR A 119 1.69 -8.00 -2.29
C THR A 119 2.99 -7.49 -1.66
N VAL A 120 3.73 -8.35 -0.95
CA VAL A 120 5.00 -7.96 -0.31
C VAL A 120 5.95 -7.30 -1.31
N GLY A 121 6.62 -6.24 -0.88
CA GLY A 121 7.45 -5.44 -1.77
C GLY A 121 8.55 -4.67 -1.07
N ARG A 122 9.37 -4.02 -1.89
CA ARG A 122 10.32 -2.97 -1.52
C ARG A 122 9.66 -1.64 -1.85
N GLY A 123 9.39 -0.81 -0.86
CA GLY A 123 8.61 0.41 -1.05
C GLY A 123 8.79 1.43 0.05
N ALA A 124 8.10 2.58 -0.11
CA ALA A 124 8.00 3.57 0.95
C ALA A 124 7.23 2.95 2.14
N PRO A 125 7.80 2.86 3.35
CA PRO A 125 7.12 2.29 4.52
C PRO A 125 5.86 3.08 4.90
N ALA A 126 5.81 4.37 4.54
CA ALA A 126 4.66 5.22 4.70
C ALA A 126 3.42 4.72 3.95
N ASN A 127 3.55 3.92 2.89
CA ASN A 127 2.42 3.39 2.14
C ASN A 127 1.58 2.43 2.98
N ASP A 128 2.21 1.53 3.72
CA ASP A 128 1.51 0.61 4.64
C ASP A 128 0.74 1.40 5.71
N VAL A 129 1.39 2.43 6.27
CA VAL A 129 0.80 3.28 7.31
C VAL A 129 -0.37 4.11 6.76
N ALA A 130 -0.21 4.71 5.58
CA ALA A 130 -1.24 5.52 4.93
C ALA A 130 -2.46 4.67 4.58
N TYR A 131 -2.26 3.46 4.07
CA TYR A 131 -3.35 2.54 3.74
C TYR A 131 -4.09 2.11 5.02
N PHE A 132 -3.36 1.73 6.07
CA PHE A 132 -3.96 1.40 7.36
C PHE A 132 -4.79 2.55 7.93
N ILE A 133 -4.26 3.79 7.90
CA ILE A 133 -4.98 4.96 8.42
C ILE A 133 -6.23 5.26 7.59
N GLY A 134 -6.11 5.21 6.26
CA GLY A 134 -7.20 5.54 5.34
C GLY A 134 -8.36 4.54 5.35
N ALA A 135 -8.09 3.27 5.65
CA ALA A 135 -9.09 2.20 5.57
C ALA A 135 -9.41 1.51 6.92
N GLY A 136 -8.58 1.70 7.94
CA GLY A 136 -8.60 0.89 9.16
C GLY A 136 -9.13 1.60 10.41
N LEU A 137 -9.34 2.91 10.37
CA LEU A 137 -9.76 3.70 11.53
C LEU A 137 -11.25 4.05 11.47
N THR A 138 -11.87 4.19 12.64
CA THR A 138 -13.28 4.55 12.85
C THR A 138 -13.39 5.77 13.75
#